data_AF-A0A536HBU3-F1
#
_entry.id   AF-A0A536HBU3-F1
#
_cell.length_a   1.000
_cell.length_b   1.000
_cell.length_c   1.000
_cell.angle_alpha   90.00
_cell.angle_beta   90.00
_cell.angle_gamma   90.00
#
_symmetry.space_group_name_H-M   'P 1'
#
loop_
_entity.id
_entity.type
_entity.pdbx_description
1 polymer ?
#
loop_
_entity_poly.entity_id
_entity_poly.type
_entity_poly.pdbx_seq_one_letter_code
_entity_poly.pdbx_strand_id
1 'polypeptide(L)'
;MRATVYHGPRDMRIDQVPDPRISAPTDVVARITHAGICGSDLWSYRGIDHREPGDRMGHEWMGMPALLQDVIAGKLDPSPVLDMTVDLDGVPAGYATMDKRSTIKVMVRP
;
A
#
# COMPACT_ATOMS: atom_id res chain seq x y z
N MET A 1 3.49 5.51 -14.10
CA MET A 1 3.27 5.84 -12.68
C MET A 1 4.23 5.06 -11.79
N ARG A 2 4.49 5.55 -10.58
CA ARG A 2 5.29 4.81 -9.58
C ARG A 2 4.41 3.80 -8.83
N ALA A 3 4.95 2.63 -8.50
CA ALA A 3 4.23 1.60 -7.74
C ALA A 3 5.18 0.73 -6.91
N THR A 4 4.65 0.15 -5.84
CA THR A 4 5.32 -0.92 -5.09
C THR A 4 5.36 -2.20 -5.91
N VAL A 5 6.57 -2.69 -6.16
CA VAL A 5 6.85 -3.90 -6.92
C VAL A 5 7.59 -4.91 -6.05
N TYR A 6 7.14 -6.16 -6.13
CA TYR A 6 7.81 -7.30 -5.51
C TYR A 6 9.00 -7.72 -6.37
N HIS A 7 10.21 -7.76 -5.79
CA HIS A 7 11.43 -8.24 -6.45
C HIS A 7 11.91 -9.60 -5.90
N GLY A 8 11.31 -10.05 -4.79
CA GLY A 8 11.65 -11.30 -4.13
C GLY A 8 11.38 -11.24 -2.63
N PRO A 9 11.66 -12.34 -1.90
CA PRO A 9 11.49 -12.37 -0.46
C PRO A 9 12.29 -11.24 0.21
N ARG A 10 11.58 -10.41 0.98
CA ARG A 10 12.08 -9.22 1.67
C ARG A 10 12.65 -8.12 0.78
N ASP A 11 12.29 -8.11 -0.50
CA ASP A 11 12.75 -7.14 -1.48
C ASP A 11 11.56 -6.46 -2.17
N MET A 12 11.04 -5.42 -1.51
CA MET A 12 10.02 -4.53 -2.08
C MET A 12 10.71 -3.26 -2.56
N ARG A 13 10.36 -2.81 -3.76
CA ARG A 13 10.94 -1.59 -4.37
C ARG A 13 9.86 -0.72 -4.97
N ILE A 14 10.17 0.55 -5.17
CA ILE A 14 9.34 1.46 -5.94
C ILE A 14 9.90 1.55 -7.34
N ASP A 15 9.11 1.08 -8.31
CA ASP A 15 9.48 1.10 -9.72
C ASP A 15 8.56 2.04 -10.51
N GLN A 16 9.03 2.46 -11.68
CA GLN A 16 8.17 3.06 -12.70
C GLN A 16 7.47 1.96 -13.49
N VAL A 17 6.15 1.99 -13.50
CA VAL A 17 5.28 1.06 -14.23
C VAL A 17 4.35 1.80 -15.19
N PRO A 18 3.81 1.15 -16.24
CA PRO A 18 2.83 1.78 -17.13
C PRO A 18 1.60 2.30 -16.37
N ASP A 19 1.07 3.44 -16.81
CA ASP A 19 -0.19 3.97 -16.26
C ASP A 19 -1.36 3.02 -16.57
N PRO A 20 -2.32 2.87 -15.63
CA PRO A 20 -3.50 2.02 -15.80
C PRO A 20 -4.38 2.57 -16.93
N ARG A 21 -5.03 1.66 -17.64
CA ARG A 21 -5.93 1.99 -18.75
C ARG A 21 -7.22 1.22 -18.59
N ILE A 22 -8.34 1.87 -18.92
CA ILE A 22 -9.64 1.21 -19.03
C ILE A 22 -9.57 0.20 -20.18
N SER A 23 -9.88 -1.06 -19.90
CA SER A 23 -9.82 -2.16 -20.87
C SER A 23 -11.21 -2.77 -21.12
N ALA A 24 -12.06 -2.80 -20.09
CA ALA A 24 -13.46 -3.19 -20.17
C ALA A 24 -14.39 -2.03 -19.78
N PRO A 25 -15.66 -2.02 -20.25
CA PRO A 25 -16.65 -0.99 -19.88
C PRO A 25 -16.94 -0.86 -18.38
N THR A 26 -16.57 -1.88 -17.60
CA THR A 26 -16.75 -1.94 -16.15
C THR A 26 -15.54 -1.45 -15.37
N ASP A 27 -14.42 -1.12 -16.04
CA ASP A 27 -13.22 -0.69 -15.35
C ASP A 27 -13.33 0.77 -14.90
N VAL A 28 -12.66 1.09 -13.80
CA VAL A 28 -12.44 2.45 -13.34
C VAL A 28 -10.95 2.68 -13.08
N VAL A 29 -10.47 3.86 -13.46
CA VAL A 29 -9.17 4.34 -13.02
C VAL A 29 -9.38 5.28 -11.84
N ALA A 30 -8.93 4.87 -10.66
CA ALA A 30 -9.04 5.64 -9.44
C ALA A 30 -7.72 6.35 -9.11
N ARG A 31 -7.82 7.60 -8.64
CA ARG A 31 -6.69 8.29 -8.01
C ARG A 31 -6.56 7.80 -6.58
N ILE A 32 -5.45 7.13 -6.27
CA ILE A 32 -5.16 6.69 -4.91
C ILE A 32 -4.66 7.89 -4.12
N THR A 33 -5.33 8.19 -3.00
CA THR A 33 -4.92 9.28 -2.09
C THR A 33 -4.11 8.75 -0.91
N HIS A 34 -4.42 7.52 -0.48
CA HIS A 34 -3.75 6.82 0.60
C HIS A 34 -3.87 5.31 0.34
N ALA A 35 -2.92 4.53 0.86
CA ALA A 35 -2.98 3.08 0.87
C ALA A 35 -2.51 2.50 2.22
N GLY A 36 -2.86 1.25 2.51
CA GLY A 36 -2.35 0.48 3.63
C GLY A 36 -1.36 -0.59 3.18
N ILE A 37 -0.39 -0.90 4.05
CA ILE A 37 0.31 -2.19 3.99
C ILE A 37 -0.48 -3.16 4.89
N CYS A 38 -0.82 -4.32 4.35
CA CYS A 38 -1.59 -5.33 5.07
C CYS A 38 -0.69 -6.40 5.67
N GLY A 39 -1.16 -7.04 6.74
CA GLY A 39 -0.54 -8.26 7.25
C GLY A 39 -0.55 -9.40 6.22
N SER A 40 -1.53 -9.42 5.30
CA SER A 40 -1.57 -10.41 4.22
C SER A 40 -0.48 -10.16 3.17
N ASP A 41 -0.06 -8.92 2.94
CA ASP A 41 1.07 -8.65 2.05
C ASP A 41 2.38 -9.25 2.59
N LEU A 42 2.46 -9.49 3.92
CA LEU A 42 3.62 -10.11 4.55
C LEU A 42 3.81 -11.58 4.19
N TRP A 43 2.76 -12.30 3.75
CA TRP A 43 2.92 -13.69 3.30
C TRP A 43 3.83 -13.76 2.06
N SER A 44 3.57 -12.91 1.06
CA SER A 44 4.42 -12.79 -0.13
C SER A 44 5.78 -12.17 0.23
N TYR A 45 5.81 -11.10 1.04
CA TYR A 45 7.06 -10.46 1.48
C TYR A 45 8.01 -11.44 2.17
N ARG A 46 7.50 -12.39 2.96
CA ARG A 46 8.30 -13.42 3.64
C ARG A 46 8.68 -14.60 2.74
N GLY A 47 8.16 -14.65 1.51
CA GLY A 47 8.33 -15.78 0.59
C GLY A 47 7.49 -17.01 0.95
N ILE A 48 6.40 -16.85 1.70
CA ILE A 48 5.49 -17.94 2.09
C ILE A 48 4.43 -18.16 1.01
N ASP A 49 3.85 -17.07 0.50
CA ASP A 49 2.90 -17.12 -0.61
C ASP A 49 3.60 -16.80 -1.93
N HIS A 50 3.09 -17.38 -3.01
CA HIS A 50 3.73 -17.28 -4.31
C HIS A 50 3.38 -15.96 -5.01
N ARG A 51 4.41 -15.19 -5.34
CA ARG A 51 4.38 -14.03 -6.23
C ARG A 51 5.58 -14.06 -7.15
N GLU A 52 5.40 -13.51 -8.33
CA GLU A 52 6.47 -13.41 -9.32
C GLU A 52 7.16 -12.04 -9.21
N PRO A 53 8.50 -12.00 -9.32
CA PRO A 53 9.21 -10.72 -9.44
C PRO A 53 8.62 -9.86 -10.56
N GLY A 54 8.31 -8.61 -10.26
CA GLY A 54 7.59 -7.69 -11.14
C GLY A 54 6.10 -7.51 -10.78
N ASP A 55 5.55 -8.35 -9.91
CA ASP A 55 4.18 -8.18 -9.43
C ASP A 55 4.00 -6.88 -8.64
N ARG A 56 2.87 -6.21 -8.88
CA ARG A 56 2.46 -5.00 -8.13
C ARG A 56 1.79 -5.42 -6.83
N MET A 57 2.18 -4.74 -5.76
CA MET A 57 1.69 -5.02 -4.40
C MET A 57 0.66 -4.00 -3.92
N GLY A 58 -0.10 -4.36 -2.88
CA GLY A 58 -1.09 -3.52 -2.23
C GLY A 58 -2.52 -3.80 -2.70
N HIS A 59 -3.44 -3.83 -1.73
CA HIS A 59 -4.86 -4.09 -1.96
C HIS A 59 -5.78 -3.29 -1.02
N GLU A 60 -5.21 -2.38 -0.23
CA GLU A 60 -5.93 -1.52 0.71
C GLU A 60 -5.77 -0.07 0.27
N TRP A 61 -6.56 0.39 -0.68
CA TRP A 61 -6.49 1.77 -1.16
C TRP A 61 -7.72 2.57 -0.72
N MET A 62 -7.50 3.83 -0.39
CA MET A 62 -8.56 4.77 -0.05
C MET A 62 -8.83 5.71 -1.22
N GLY A 63 -10.08 5.68 -1.67
CA GLY A 63 -10.62 6.57 -2.70
C GLY A 63 -12.03 7.07 -2.40
N MET A 64 -12.57 6.84 -1.20
CA MET A 64 -13.92 7.30 -0.81
C MET A 64 -13.86 8.73 -0.26
N PRO A 65 -14.39 9.74 -0.98
CA PRO A 65 -14.28 11.13 -0.53
C PRO A 65 -15.00 11.39 0.78
N ALA A 66 -16.16 10.77 1.03
CA ALA A 66 -17.02 11.09 2.16
C ALA A 66 -16.36 10.86 3.53
N LEU A 67 -15.76 9.69 3.76
CA LEU A 67 -15.10 9.35 5.04
C LEU A 67 -13.70 9.96 5.15
N LEU A 68 -13.01 10.15 4.01
CA LEU A 68 -11.69 10.76 3.99
C LEU A 68 -11.71 12.18 4.54
N GLN A 69 -12.76 12.96 4.24
CA GLN A 69 -12.90 14.34 4.75
C GLN A 69 -13.00 14.37 6.28
N ASP A 70 -13.71 13.41 6.90
CA ASP A 70 -13.85 13.38 8.35
C ASP A 70 -12.55 12.95 9.05
N VAL A 71 -11.73 12.10 8.44
CA VAL A 71 -10.37 11.77 8.92
C VAL A 71 -9.43 12.97 8.79
N ILE A 72 -9.43 13.65 7.63
CA ILE A 72 -8.60 14.86 7.41
C ILE A 72 -9.00 15.97 8.38
N ALA A 73 -10.29 16.12 8.65
CA ALA A 73 -10.82 17.10 9.61
C ALA A 73 -10.59 16.72 11.08
N GLY A 74 -9.99 15.56 11.38
CA GLY A 74 -9.77 15.08 12.74
C GLY A 74 -11.04 14.68 13.50
N LYS A 75 -12.17 14.52 12.80
CA LYS A 75 -13.40 13.98 13.40
C LYS A 75 -13.33 12.47 13.61
N LEU A 76 -12.55 11.79 12.77
CA LEU A 76 -12.21 10.38 12.92
C LEU A 76 -10.70 10.29 13.10
N ASP A 77 -10.27 9.71 14.21
CA ASP A 77 -8.86 9.43 14.48
C ASP A 77 -8.57 7.94 14.22
N PRO A 78 -7.94 7.59 13.08
CA PRO A 78 -7.56 6.21 12.78
C PRO A 78 -6.20 5.84 13.39
N SER A 79 -5.53 6.74 14.12
CA SER A 79 -4.22 6.48 14.73
C SER A 79 -4.16 5.27 15.68
N PRO A 80 -5.25 4.84 16.37
CA PRO A 80 -5.24 3.59 17.12
C PRO A 80 -5.03 2.35 16.24
N VAL A 81 -5.26 2.47 14.93
CA VAL A 81 -5.07 1.40 13.95
C VAL A 81 -3.81 1.63 13.11
N LEU A 82 -3.50 2.88 12.74
CA LEU A 82 -2.38 3.27 11.88
C LEU A 82 -1.27 3.96 12.69
N ASP A 83 -0.23 3.20 13.03
CA ASP A 83 0.85 3.66 13.92
C ASP A 83 2.13 4.09 13.16
N MET A 84 2.13 4.02 11.83
CA MET A 84 3.21 4.54 10.98
C MET A 84 2.67 5.14 9.69
N THR A 85 3.25 6.27 9.26
CA THR A 85 2.97 6.85 7.94
C THR A 85 4.26 6.98 7.15
N VAL A 86 4.22 6.62 5.87
CA VAL A 86 5.32 6.75 4.91
C VAL A 86 4.83 7.36 3.60
N ASP A 87 5.75 7.90 2.81
CA ASP A 87 5.53 8.14 1.39
C ASP A 87 5.82 6.87 0.57
N LEU A 88 5.80 6.96 -0.77
CA LEU A 88 6.16 5.81 -1.62
C LEU A 88 7.57 5.30 -1.34
N ASP A 89 8.56 6.18 -1.20
CA ASP A 89 9.95 5.78 -1.01
C ASP A 89 10.17 5.07 0.34
N GLY A 90 9.33 5.34 1.34
CA GLY A 90 9.32 4.66 2.63
C GLY A 90 8.61 3.31 2.66
N VAL A 91 7.95 2.87 1.58
CA VAL A 91 7.22 1.59 1.56
C VAL A 91 8.10 0.38 1.93
N PRO A 92 9.34 0.21 1.41
CA PRO A 92 10.19 -0.92 1.80
C PRO A 92 10.46 -0.96 3.30
N ALA A 93 10.67 0.22 3.92
CA ALA A 93 10.83 0.33 5.36
C ALA A 93 9.54 -0.05 6.11
N GLY A 94 8.37 0.37 5.61
CA GLY A 94 7.07 -0.01 6.17
C GLY A 94 6.82 -1.52 6.19
N TYR A 95 7.16 -2.23 5.11
CA TYR A 95 7.14 -3.70 5.10
C TYR A 95 8.07 -4.29 6.16
N ALA A 96 9.30 -3.76 6.26
CA ALA A 96 10.29 -4.26 7.20
C ALA A 96 9.90 -4.04 8.68
N THR A 97 9.27 -2.92 9.02
CA THR A 97 8.83 -2.64 10.40
C THR A 97 7.61 -3.48 10.79
N MET A 98 6.66 -3.67 9.87
CA MET A 98 5.55 -4.60 10.07
C MET A 98 6.02 -6.05 10.20
N ASP A 99 7.01 -6.48 9.41
CA ASP A 99 7.61 -7.82 9.53
C ASP A 99 8.23 -8.05 10.92
N LYS A 100 8.95 -7.04 11.43
CA LYS A 100 9.57 -7.03 12.76
C LYS A 100 8.58 -6.84 13.91
N ARG A 101 7.30 -6.60 13.62
CA ARG A 101 6.24 -6.29 14.61
C ARG A 101 6.57 -5.05 15.47
N SER A 102 7.36 -4.12 14.96
CA SER A 102 7.58 -2.81 15.58
C SER A 102 6.56 -1.76 15.13
N THR A 103 5.77 -2.10 14.11
CA THR A 103 4.68 -1.31 13.55
C THR A 103 3.49 -2.26 13.32
N ILE A 104 2.31 -1.86 13.76
CA ILE A 104 1.07 -2.62 13.62
C ILE A 104 0.50 -2.45 12.21
N LYS A 105 0.48 -1.21 11.70
CA LYS A 105 -0.12 -0.88 10.41
C LYS A 105 0.49 0.40 9.82
N VAL A 106 0.91 0.28 8.57
CA VAL A 106 1.48 1.41 7.82
C VAL A 106 0.42 2.03 6.92
N MET A 107 0.31 3.36 6.98
CA MET A 107 -0.35 4.19 5.98
C MET A 107 0.69 4.71 4.98
N VAL A 108 0.43 4.53 3.69
CA VAL A 108 1.21 5.08 2.59
C VAL A 108 0.49 6.30 2.02
N ARG A 109 1.20 7.41 1.87
CA ARG A 109 0.76 8.66 1.23
C ARG A 109 1.53 8.87 -0.08
N PRO A 110 0.93 8.53 -1.24
CA PRO A 110 1.63 8.51 -2.52
C PRO A 110 2.10 9.87 -3.04
#